data_AF-A0A199VXH0-F1
#
_entry.id   AF-A0A199VXH0-F1
#
_cell.length_a   1.000
_cell.length_b   1.000
_cell.length_c   1.000
_cell.angle_alpha   90.00
_cell.angle_beta   90.00
_cell.angle_gamma   90.00
#
_symmetry.space_group_name_H-M   'P 1'
#
loop_
_entity.id
_entity.type
_entity.pdbx_description
1 polymer ?
#
loop_
_entity_poly.entity_id
_entity_poly.type
_entity_poly.pdbx_seq_one_letter_code
_entity_poly.pdbx_strand_id
1 'polypeptide(L)'
;MYNLDVRDEVQEGIEEMIVNNEISNMSKYPVDELRIGLEFTCIEDAKRFYNDYAFKMGFSIRKQTHYKARKLDDAITSITYCCSKAGHSKPTDQEKFEHQNSQSCHTPKKDCPNRRTNCKAHAVFKIDDRGKWVITVVANEHNHELIASPSKTRFFRSHRNITKEQKDLIHMLNEQNISASQIMSFLEAKEGGRHNIHFIRKDLSNENLRMHGQ
;
A
#
# COMPACT_ATOMS: atom_id res chain seq x y z
N MET A 1 -22.66 -36.66 5.35
CA MET A 1 -21.87 -36.42 6.58
C MET A 1 -20.59 -35.73 6.17
N TYR A 2 -20.33 -34.60 6.79
CA TYR A 2 -19.37 -33.56 6.44
C TYR A 2 -17.93 -34.03 6.65
N ASN A 3 -17.04 -33.66 5.73
CA ASN A 3 -15.58 -33.63 5.91
C ASN A 3 -15.00 -32.60 4.92
N LEU A 4 -15.24 -31.33 5.23
CA LEU A 4 -14.45 -30.18 4.80
C LEU A 4 -14.14 -29.41 6.10
N ASP A 5 -13.08 -28.61 6.13
CA ASP A 5 -12.74 -27.70 7.25
C ASP A 5 -11.77 -28.22 8.33
N VAL A 6 -10.69 -28.93 7.96
CA VAL A 6 -9.54 -29.08 8.88
C VAL A 6 -8.21 -28.64 8.24
N ARG A 7 -8.11 -28.58 6.91
CA ARG A 7 -6.86 -28.16 6.23
C ARG A 7 -6.72 -26.64 6.07
N ASP A 8 -7.83 -25.93 5.90
CA ASP A 8 -7.80 -24.48 5.68
C ASP A 8 -7.56 -23.72 7.01
N GLU A 9 -8.09 -24.20 8.14
CA GLU A 9 -7.84 -23.60 9.46
C GLU A 9 -6.36 -23.73 9.90
N VAL A 10 -5.71 -24.85 9.57
CA VAL A 10 -4.29 -25.07 9.90
C VAL A 10 -3.39 -24.19 9.03
N GLN A 11 -3.79 -23.93 7.78
CA GLN A 11 -3.07 -23.04 6.87
C GLN A 11 -3.20 -21.57 7.31
N GLU A 12 -4.39 -21.12 7.71
CA GLU A 12 -4.60 -19.78 8.27
C GLU A 12 -3.81 -19.57 9.58
N GLY A 13 -3.76 -20.58 10.46
CA GLY A 13 -2.98 -20.50 11.70
C GLY A 13 -1.48 -20.41 11.51
N ILE A 14 -0.93 -21.06 10.46
CA ILE A 14 0.49 -20.94 10.09
C ILE A 14 0.77 -19.58 9.43
N GLU A 15 -0.17 -19.05 8.65
CA GLU A 15 -0.08 -17.71 8.04
C GLU A 15 -0.07 -16.59 9.09
N GLU A 16 -0.90 -16.68 10.14
CA GLU A 16 -0.85 -15.73 11.26
C GLU A 16 0.50 -15.78 12.01
N MET A 17 1.08 -16.97 12.19
CA MET A 17 2.36 -17.13 12.90
C MET A 17 3.57 -16.58 12.12
N ILE A 18 3.62 -16.74 10.80
CA ILE A 18 4.73 -16.23 9.96
C ILE A 18 4.68 -14.70 9.88
N VAL A 19 3.48 -14.13 9.69
CA VAL A 19 3.28 -12.67 9.65
C VAL A 19 3.64 -12.02 10.99
N ASN A 20 3.28 -12.63 12.12
CA ASN A 20 3.65 -12.12 13.43
C ASN A 20 5.18 -12.11 13.65
N ASN A 21 5.91 -13.10 13.12
CA ASN A 21 7.36 -13.23 13.27
C ASN A 21 8.16 -12.28 12.35
N GLU A 22 7.61 -11.93 11.18
CA GLU A 22 8.19 -10.89 10.31
C GLU A 22 7.89 -9.47 10.81
N ILE A 23 6.70 -9.24 11.38
CA ILE A 23 6.32 -7.96 11.99
C ILE A 23 7.09 -7.69 13.29
N SER A 24 7.35 -8.72 14.10
CA SER A 24 8.11 -8.58 15.36
C SER A 24 9.56 -8.16 15.14
N ASN A 25 10.12 -8.40 13.95
CA ASN A 25 11.52 -8.08 13.64
C ASN A 25 11.75 -6.67 13.04
N MET A 26 10.73 -5.80 12.96
CA MET A 26 10.88 -4.50 12.25
C MET A 26 10.28 -3.25 12.91
N SER A 27 9.85 -3.27 14.17
CA SER A 27 9.37 -2.02 14.82
C SER A 27 9.68 -1.86 16.30
N LYS A 28 10.16 -0.66 16.64
CA LYS A 28 10.41 -0.14 18.00
C LYS A 28 9.10 0.27 18.72
N TYR A 29 7.95 0.17 18.04
CA TYR A 29 6.68 0.69 18.54
C TYR A 29 5.58 -0.36 18.39
N PRO A 30 4.79 -0.64 19.44
CA PRO A 30 3.64 -1.54 19.32
C PRO A 30 2.69 -0.96 18.27
N VAL A 31 2.53 -1.69 17.17
CA VAL A 31 1.79 -1.27 15.97
C VAL A 31 0.28 -1.12 16.24
N ASP A 32 -0.18 -1.51 17.44
CA ASP A 32 -1.59 -1.78 17.70
C ASP A 32 -2.39 -0.53 18.12
N GLU A 33 -1.76 0.65 18.29
CA GLU A 33 -2.52 1.87 18.58
C GLU A 33 -1.96 3.13 17.93
N LEU A 34 -2.65 3.56 16.86
CA LEU A 34 -2.40 4.84 16.21
C LEU A 34 -2.88 5.99 17.11
N ARG A 35 -1.96 6.52 17.94
CA ARG A 35 -2.25 7.58 18.91
C ARG A 35 -1.64 8.93 18.53
N ILE A 36 -2.33 10.01 18.91
CA ILE A 36 -1.81 11.39 18.84
C ILE A 36 -0.60 11.51 19.78
N GLY A 37 0.42 12.25 19.37
CA GLY A 37 1.64 12.48 20.15
C GLY A 37 2.78 11.51 19.89
N LEU A 38 2.59 10.47 19.06
CA LEU A 38 3.69 9.60 18.65
C LEU A 38 4.74 10.38 17.84
N GLU A 39 6.01 10.25 18.22
CA GLU A 39 7.13 11.00 17.66
C GLU A 39 8.02 10.13 16.76
N PHE A 40 8.52 10.73 15.68
CA PHE A 40 9.41 10.10 14.71
C PHE A 40 10.60 11.01 14.39
N THR A 41 11.72 10.37 14.08
CA THR A 41 12.98 11.03 13.70
C THR A 41 12.94 11.65 12.32
N CYS A 42 12.27 10.98 11.37
CA CYS A 42 12.10 11.47 10.01
C CYS A 42 10.70 11.14 9.49
N ILE A 43 10.35 11.75 8.36
CA ILE A 43 9.06 11.53 7.72
C ILE A 43 8.94 10.12 7.14
N GLU A 44 10.04 9.52 6.69
CA GLU A 44 10.06 8.15 6.17
C GLU A 44 9.65 7.15 7.25
N ASP A 45 10.13 7.31 8.48
CA ASP A 45 9.74 6.48 9.62
C ASP A 45 8.26 6.65 9.96
N ALA A 46 7.79 7.90 10.01
CA ALA A 46 6.37 8.20 10.26
C ALA A 46 5.45 7.60 9.18
N LYS A 47 5.86 7.70 7.91
CA LYS A 47 5.15 7.09 6.78
C LYS A 47 5.14 5.57 6.89
N ARG A 48 6.28 4.94 7.23
CA ARG A 48 6.39 3.48 7.39
C ARG A 48 5.44 3.00 8.47
N PHE A 49 5.50 3.62 9.65
CA PHE A 49 4.61 3.31 10.77
C PHE A 49 3.12 3.37 10.39
N TYR A 50 2.69 4.45 9.72
CA TYR A 50 1.28 4.56 9.31
C TYR A 50 0.91 3.58 8.18
N ASN A 51 1.85 3.25 7.29
CA ASN A 51 1.62 2.24 6.26
C ASN A 51 1.50 0.83 6.86
N ASP A 52 2.29 0.52 7.88
CA ASP A 52 2.25 -0.78 8.57
C ASP A 52 0.94 -0.91 9.36
N TYR A 53 0.52 0.16 10.04
CA TYR A 53 -0.81 0.24 10.65
C TYR A 53 -1.91 0.00 9.60
N ALA A 54 -1.85 0.69 8.46
CA ALA A 54 -2.82 0.54 7.39
C ALA A 54 -2.84 -0.88 6.78
N PHE A 55 -1.66 -1.52 6.69
CA PHE A 55 -1.53 -2.91 6.23
C PHE A 55 -2.29 -3.86 7.14
N LYS A 56 -2.06 -3.76 8.45
CA LYS A 56 -2.76 -4.56 9.47
C LYS A 56 -4.26 -4.31 9.45
N MET A 57 -4.66 -3.04 9.41
CA MET A 57 -6.06 -2.65 9.40
C MET A 57 -6.76 -2.91 8.07
N GLY A 58 -6.05 -3.27 7.00
CA GLY A 58 -6.66 -3.65 5.74
C GLY A 58 -7.06 -2.49 4.82
N PHE A 59 -6.30 -1.40 4.80
CA PHE A 59 -6.45 -0.33 3.81
C PHE A 59 -5.12 0.19 3.27
N SER A 60 -5.17 0.90 2.15
CA SER A 60 -3.99 1.51 1.53
C SER A 60 -3.94 3.01 1.80
N ILE A 61 -2.74 3.57 1.95
CA ILE A 61 -2.55 5.01 2.17
C ILE A 61 -2.07 5.76 0.92
N ARG A 62 -2.27 7.08 0.90
CA ARG A 62 -1.71 8.00 -0.09
C ARG A 62 -1.35 9.33 0.57
N LYS A 63 -0.33 10.01 0.05
CA LYS A 63 -0.06 11.41 0.41
C LYS A 63 -1.20 12.27 -0.13
N GLN A 64 -1.91 12.98 0.75
CA GLN A 64 -3.00 13.89 0.38
C GLN A 64 -2.49 15.30 0.13
N THR A 65 -1.86 15.87 1.15
CA THR A 65 -1.35 17.25 1.15
C THR A 65 -0.04 17.30 1.92
N HIS A 66 0.70 18.38 1.71
CA HIS A 66 1.81 18.75 2.56
C HIS A 66 1.89 20.27 2.65
N TYR A 67 2.43 20.77 3.75
CA TYR A 67 2.67 22.18 3.98
C TYR A 67 4.18 22.44 4.02
N LYS A 68 4.60 23.51 3.34
CA LYS A 68 5.98 23.98 3.28
C LYS A 68 6.07 25.31 4.02
N ALA A 69 7.02 25.42 4.94
CA ALA A 69 7.24 26.63 5.70
C ALA A 69 8.18 27.56 4.93
N ARG A 70 7.65 28.69 4.42
CA ARG A 70 8.44 29.70 3.69
C ARG A 70 9.63 30.25 4.48
N LYS A 71 9.49 30.35 5.80
CA LYS A 71 10.54 30.87 6.70
C LYS A 71 11.68 29.87 6.94
N LEU A 72 11.49 28.61 6.53
CA LEU A 72 12.45 27.52 6.71
C LEU A 72 12.84 26.94 5.35
N ASP A 73 13.18 27.81 4.40
CA ASP A 73 13.64 27.44 3.06
C ASP A 73 12.71 26.44 2.33
N ASP A 74 11.40 26.67 2.44
CA ASP A 74 10.35 25.81 1.90
C ASP A 74 10.41 24.33 2.36
N ALA A 75 11.04 24.07 3.50
CA ALA A 75 11.04 22.75 4.14
C ALA A 75 9.63 22.28 4.45
N ILE A 76 9.38 20.99 4.25
CA ILE A 76 8.08 20.37 4.52
C ILE A 76 7.93 20.20 6.03
N THR A 77 6.96 20.90 6.63
CA THR A 77 6.72 20.87 8.08
C THR A 77 5.42 20.17 8.47
N SER A 78 4.57 19.84 7.50
CA SER A 78 3.40 19.00 7.74
C SER A 78 3.05 18.15 6.52
N ILE A 79 2.62 16.91 6.77
CA ILE A 79 2.13 15.98 5.74
C ILE A 79 0.85 15.30 6.22
N THR A 80 -0.12 15.18 5.32
CA THR A 80 -1.33 14.41 5.53
C THR A 80 -1.29 13.13 4.69
N TYR A 81 -1.42 11.98 5.33
CA TYR A 81 -1.65 10.70 4.67
C TYR A 81 -3.11 10.28 4.84
N CYS A 82 -3.79 9.93 3.75
CA CYS A 82 -5.19 9.52 3.77
C CYS A 82 -5.39 8.15 3.15
N CYS A 83 -6.56 7.56 3.37
CA CYS A 83 -6.97 6.34 2.69
C CYS A 83 -6.96 6.51 1.15
N SER A 84 -6.62 5.44 0.43
CA SER A 84 -6.67 5.40 -1.03
C SER A 84 -8.05 5.73 -1.59
N LYS A 85 -9.10 5.37 -0.85
CA LYS A 85 -10.51 5.64 -1.15
C LYS A 85 -10.96 7.07 -0.79
N ALA A 86 -10.08 7.91 -0.26
CA ALA A 86 -10.44 9.26 0.16
C ALA A 86 -10.75 10.19 -1.01
N GLY A 87 -11.67 11.15 -0.79
CA GLY A 87 -12.14 12.12 -1.77
C GLY A 87 -12.98 11.52 -2.89
N HIS A 88 -13.24 12.31 -3.94
CA HIS A 88 -14.03 11.88 -5.09
C HIS A 88 -13.13 11.43 -6.23
N SER A 89 -13.56 10.40 -6.97
CA SER A 89 -13.00 10.08 -8.28
C SER A 89 -13.40 11.18 -9.26
N LYS A 90 -12.48 11.58 -10.14
CA LYS A 90 -12.89 12.34 -11.34
C LYS A 90 -13.76 11.40 -12.18
N PRO A 91 -14.86 11.88 -12.78
CA PRO A 91 -15.59 11.08 -13.73
C PRO A 91 -14.63 10.66 -14.85
N THR A 92 -14.57 9.36 -15.13
CA THR A 92 -13.81 8.88 -16.30
C THR A 92 -14.48 9.39 -17.58
N ASP A 93 -13.73 9.49 -18.69
CA ASP A 93 -14.34 9.91 -19.95
C ASP A 93 -15.44 8.93 -20.38
N GLN A 94 -15.33 7.65 -20.01
CA GLN A 94 -16.38 6.64 -20.15
C GLN A 94 -17.68 7.00 -19.39
N GLU A 95 -17.57 7.45 -18.14
CA GLU A 95 -18.72 7.91 -17.34
C GLU A 95 -19.35 9.21 -17.90
N LYS A 96 -18.58 10.05 -18.60
CA LYS A 96 -19.09 11.26 -19.27
C LYS A 96 -19.85 10.94 -20.56
N PHE A 97 -19.39 9.97 -21.34
CA PHE A 97 -20.07 9.52 -22.56
C PHE A 97 -21.34 8.71 -22.25
N GLU A 98 -21.35 7.90 -21.20
CA GLU A 98 -22.52 7.12 -20.77
C GLU A 98 -23.65 8.00 -20.21
N HIS A 99 -23.32 9.12 -19.54
CA HIS A 99 -24.33 10.07 -19.04
C HIS A 99 -25.09 10.81 -20.17
N GLN A 100 -24.59 10.78 -21.41
CA GLN A 100 -25.25 11.36 -22.58
C GLN A 100 -26.00 10.32 -23.44
N ASN A 101 -25.71 9.02 -23.28
CA ASN A 101 -26.32 7.92 -24.05
C ASN A 101 -26.89 6.85 -23.12
N SER A 102 -27.73 7.25 -22.17
CA SER A 102 -28.45 6.34 -21.29
C SER A 102 -29.60 5.64 -22.02
N GLN A 103 -29.28 4.79 -22.99
CA GLN A 103 -30.17 3.75 -23.50
C GLN A 103 -29.32 2.66 -24.16
N SER A 104 -29.37 1.45 -23.60
CA SER A 104 -28.82 0.20 -24.14
C SER A 104 -27.28 0.00 -24.09
N CYS A 105 -26.76 -0.35 -22.91
CA CYS A 105 -25.64 -1.30 -22.85
C CYS A 105 -25.72 -2.19 -21.60
N HIS A 106 -25.96 -3.49 -21.81
CA HIS A 106 -25.99 -4.53 -20.77
C HIS A 106 -24.57 -5.01 -20.36
N THR A 107 -23.53 -4.22 -20.60
CA THR A 107 -22.17 -4.55 -20.15
C THR A 107 -22.07 -4.32 -18.64
N PRO A 108 -21.67 -5.33 -17.84
CA PRO A 108 -21.45 -5.15 -16.41
C PRO A 108 -20.47 -4.00 -16.19
N LYS A 109 -20.86 -3.03 -15.35
CA LYS A 109 -20.00 -1.92 -14.96
C LYS A 109 -18.69 -2.50 -14.45
N LYS A 110 -17.58 -2.21 -15.12
CA LYS A 110 -16.26 -2.65 -14.69
C LYS A 110 -15.98 -1.99 -13.34
N ASP A 111 -16.01 -2.78 -12.27
CA ASP A 111 -15.65 -2.30 -10.94
C ASP A 111 -14.24 -1.73 -11.00
N CYS A 112 -14.14 -0.41 -10.91
CA CYS A 112 -12.87 0.29 -10.84
C CYS A 112 -12.31 0.08 -9.43
N PRO A 113 -11.25 -0.74 -9.23
CA PRO A 113 -10.76 -1.07 -7.90
C PRO A 113 -10.27 0.18 -7.15
N ASN A 114 -9.95 1.23 -7.91
CA ASN A 114 -9.47 2.52 -7.42
C ASN A 114 -10.56 3.61 -7.35
N ARG A 115 -11.86 3.25 -7.43
CA ARG A 115 -12.93 4.23 -7.22
C ARG A 115 -12.87 4.74 -5.79
N ARG A 116 -12.79 6.06 -5.63
CA ARG A 116 -12.79 6.72 -4.33
C ARG A 116 -14.23 6.86 -3.83
N THR A 117 -14.43 6.62 -2.54
CA THR A 117 -15.75 6.57 -1.90
C THR A 117 -16.00 7.80 -1.02
N ASN A 118 -15.17 8.84 -1.13
CA ASN A 118 -15.14 9.96 -0.19
C ASN A 118 -14.83 9.55 1.26
N CYS A 119 -13.97 8.52 1.42
CA CYS A 119 -13.46 8.12 2.73
C CYS A 119 -12.75 9.31 3.42
N LYS A 120 -12.96 9.49 4.72
CA LYS A 120 -12.38 10.58 5.51
C LYS A 120 -11.20 10.13 6.37
N ALA A 121 -10.86 8.84 6.37
CA ALA A 121 -9.75 8.33 7.17
C ALA A 121 -8.41 8.94 6.74
N HIS A 122 -7.71 9.55 7.71
CA HIS A 122 -6.42 10.20 7.50
C HIS A 122 -5.64 10.38 8.80
N ALA A 123 -4.32 10.55 8.67
CA ALA A 123 -3.42 10.94 9.74
C ALA A 123 -2.58 12.15 9.31
N VAL A 124 -2.36 13.09 10.23
CA VAL A 124 -1.57 14.31 9.99
C VAL A 124 -0.32 14.29 10.86
N PHE A 125 0.82 14.44 10.20
CA PHE A 125 2.13 14.52 10.81
C PHE A 125 2.65 15.95 10.70
N LYS A 126 3.20 16.49 11.79
CA LYS A 126 3.79 17.84 11.84
C LYS A 126 5.13 17.83 12.54
N ILE A 127 6.02 18.73 12.14
CA ILE A 127 7.26 18.98 12.87
C ILE A 127 6.94 19.77 14.15
N ASP A 128 7.42 19.30 15.30
CA ASP A 128 7.37 20.02 16.58
C ASP A 128 8.52 21.04 16.71
N ASP A 129 8.56 21.77 17.81
CA ASP A 129 9.61 22.74 18.14
C ASP A 129 11.01 22.09 18.29
N ARG A 130 11.06 20.79 18.58
CA ARG A 130 12.28 19.97 18.68
C ARG A 130 12.74 19.39 17.33
N GLY A 131 12.02 19.65 16.24
CA GLY A 131 12.33 19.12 14.92
C GLY A 131 11.90 17.65 14.69
N LYS A 132 11.08 17.08 15.59
CA LYS A 132 10.53 15.72 15.48
C LYS A 132 9.20 15.72 14.75
N TRP A 133 8.92 14.65 14.03
CA TRP A 133 7.64 14.45 13.37
C TRP A 133 6.65 13.84 14.35
N VAL A 134 5.53 14.51 14.60
CA VAL A 134 4.53 14.10 15.59
C VAL A 134 3.17 13.89 14.93
N ILE A 135 2.46 12.84 15.33
CA ILE A 135 1.05 12.64 14.92
C ILE A 135 0.18 13.65 15.65
N THR A 136 -0.49 14.52 14.89
CA THR A 136 -1.34 15.59 15.46
C THR A 136 -2.83 15.35 15.27
N VAL A 137 -3.21 14.60 14.24
CA VAL A 137 -4.61 14.25 13.95
C VAL A 137 -4.66 12.81 13.49
N VAL A 138 -5.65 12.08 14.00
CA VAL A 138 -6.00 10.73 13.57
C VAL A 138 -7.51 10.67 13.35
N ALA A 139 -7.93 10.36 12.14
CA ALA A 139 -9.30 10.00 11.80
C ALA A 139 -9.29 8.58 11.25
N ASN A 140 -9.84 7.64 12.01
CA ASN A 140 -9.76 6.20 11.71
C ASN A 140 -11.07 5.63 11.15
N GLU A 141 -12.10 6.46 10.97
CA GLU A 141 -13.40 6.02 10.48
C GLU A 141 -13.38 5.83 8.96
N HIS A 142 -13.71 4.61 8.52
CA HIS A 142 -13.83 4.23 7.12
C HIS A 142 -15.30 4.08 6.72
N ASN A 143 -15.62 4.41 5.47
CA ASN A 143 -16.94 4.26 4.88
C ASN A 143 -17.01 3.13 3.83
N HIS A 144 -16.01 2.25 3.88
CA HIS A 144 -15.87 1.10 3.01
C HIS A 144 -15.29 -0.05 3.83
N GLU A 145 -15.47 -1.26 3.33
CA GLU A 145 -14.90 -2.45 3.95
C GLU A 145 -13.38 -2.38 4.00
N LEU A 146 -12.83 -2.87 5.09
CA LEU A 146 -11.41 -3.07 5.32
C LEU A 146 -11.08 -4.55 5.11
N ILE A 147 -10.04 -4.83 4.32
CA ILE A 147 -9.66 -6.20 3.99
C ILE A 147 -8.38 -6.51 4.77
N ALA A 148 -8.49 -7.06 5.97
CA ALA A 148 -7.34 -7.34 6.85
C ALA A 148 -6.69 -8.72 6.57
N SER A 149 -6.59 -9.12 5.30
CA SER A 149 -5.97 -10.39 4.90
C SER A 149 -4.60 -10.14 4.27
N PRO A 150 -3.48 -10.58 4.88
CA PRO A 150 -2.12 -10.36 4.37
C PRO A 150 -1.94 -10.77 2.91
N SER A 151 -2.56 -11.86 2.49
CA SER A 151 -2.52 -12.38 1.12
C SER A 151 -3.13 -11.41 0.09
N LYS A 152 -4.09 -10.58 0.51
CA LYS A 152 -4.76 -9.56 -0.32
C LYS A 152 -4.14 -8.17 -0.12
N THR A 153 -3.87 -7.75 1.12
CA THR A 153 -3.35 -6.41 1.45
C THR A 153 -1.97 -6.14 0.89
N ARG A 154 -1.10 -7.15 0.78
CA ARG A 154 0.22 -7.02 0.13
C ARG A 154 0.15 -6.48 -1.30
N PHE A 155 -0.99 -6.63 -1.96
CA PHE A 155 -1.24 -6.10 -3.29
C PHE A 155 -1.92 -4.74 -3.30
N PHE A 156 -2.08 -4.06 -2.16
CA PHE A 156 -2.50 -2.67 -2.15
C PHE A 156 -1.36 -1.75 -2.56
N ARG A 157 -1.69 -0.67 -3.27
CA ARG A 157 -0.70 0.20 -3.92
C ARG A 157 0.38 0.73 -2.97
N SER A 158 0.04 1.04 -1.72
CA SER A 158 1.00 1.55 -0.73
C SER A 158 1.84 0.46 -0.06
N HIS A 159 1.40 -0.79 -0.11
CA HIS A 159 2.12 -1.95 0.43
C HIS A 159 2.96 -2.65 -0.63
N ARG A 160 2.71 -2.33 -1.91
CA ARG A 160 3.55 -2.84 -2.99
C ARG A 160 4.92 -2.21 -2.96
N ASN A 161 5.95 -3.05 -2.89
CA ASN A 161 7.33 -2.62 -2.90
C ASN A 161 8.21 -3.66 -3.60
N ILE A 162 9.18 -3.18 -4.38
CA ILE A 162 10.28 -3.99 -4.90
C ILE A 162 11.52 -3.49 -4.16
N THR A 163 12.14 -4.34 -3.36
CA THR A 163 13.31 -3.94 -2.56
C THR A 163 14.49 -3.60 -3.47
N LYS A 164 15.50 -2.92 -2.94
CA LYS A 164 16.68 -2.58 -3.73
C LYS A 164 17.37 -3.85 -4.23
N GLU A 165 17.50 -4.86 -3.37
CA GLU A 165 18.10 -6.15 -3.69
C GLU A 165 17.31 -6.86 -4.80
N GLN A 166 15.98 -6.82 -4.73
CA GLN A 166 15.12 -7.36 -5.78
C GLN A 166 15.26 -6.59 -7.09
N LYS A 167 15.38 -5.26 -7.06
CA LYS A 167 15.64 -4.45 -8.25
C LYS A 167 16.97 -4.81 -8.89
N ASP A 168 18.05 -4.81 -8.11
CA ASP A 168 19.39 -5.12 -8.61
C ASP A 168 19.41 -6.50 -9.30
N LEU A 169 18.70 -7.47 -8.71
CA LEU A 169 18.53 -8.80 -9.30
C LEU A 169 17.66 -8.80 -10.56
N ILE A 170 16.52 -8.10 -10.55
CA ILE A 170 15.65 -7.94 -11.75
C ILE A 170 16.46 -7.36 -12.89
N HIS A 171 17.30 -6.36 -12.62
CA HIS A 171 18.12 -5.68 -13.61
C HIS A 171 19.15 -6.64 -14.21
N MET A 172 19.90 -7.34 -13.36
CA MET A 172 20.88 -8.35 -13.80
C MET A 172 20.26 -9.42 -14.69
N LEU A 173 19.08 -9.94 -14.32
CA LEU A 173 18.39 -10.97 -15.10
C LEU A 173 17.84 -10.41 -16.43
N ASN A 174 17.34 -9.18 -16.41
CA ASN A 174 16.82 -8.51 -17.60
C ASN A 174 17.93 -8.22 -18.63
N GLU A 175 19.13 -7.85 -18.17
CA GLU A 175 20.34 -7.70 -19.03
C GLU A 175 20.72 -9.00 -19.74
N GLN A 176 20.41 -10.15 -19.14
CA GLN A 176 20.58 -11.47 -19.74
C GLN A 176 19.38 -11.90 -20.62
N ASN A 177 18.49 -10.97 -20.97
CA ASN A 177 17.27 -11.21 -21.75
C ASN A 177 16.32 -12.25 -21.15
N ILE A 178 16.35 -12.44 -19.83
CA ILE A 178 15.42 -13.33 -19.14
C ILE A 178 14.05 -12.66 -19.10
N SER A 179 13.01 -13.38 -19.51
CA SER A 179 11.67 -12.80 -19.58
C SER A 179 11.13 -12.41 -18.20
N ALA A 180 10.31 -11.36 -18.14
CA ALA A 180 9.62 -10.94 -16.92
C ALA A 180 8.87 -12.08 -16.21
N SER A 181 8.35 -13.07 -16.95
CA SER A 181 7.70 -14.24 -16.35
C SER A 181 8.70 -15.14 -15.63
N GLN A 182 9.86 -15.39 -16.22
CA GLN A 182 10.91 -16.20 -15.60
C GLN A 182 11.54 -15.49 -14.40
N ILE A 183 11.74 -14.16 -14.49
CA ILE A 183 12.22 -13.36 -13.37
C ILE A 183 11.24 -13.44 -12.20
N MET A 184 9.94 -13.31 -12.44
CA MET A 184 8.92 -13.48 -11.40
C MET A 184 8.98 -14.87 -10.76
N SER A 185 9.02 -15.94 -11.56
CA SER A 185 9.11 -17.30 -11.03
C SER A 185 10.40 -17.53 -10.22
N PHE A 186 11.52 -16.94 -10.66
CA PHE A 186 12.77 -16.99 -9.93
C PHE A 186 12.68 -16.28 -8.58
N LEU A 187 12.11 -15.08 -8.54
CA LEU A 187 11.91 -14.33 -7.29
C LEU A 187 10.96 -15.07 -6.35
N GLU A 188 9.85 -15.61 -6.86
CA GLU A 188 8.94 -16.43 -6.07
C GLU A 188 9.66 -17.63 -5.44
N ALA A 189 10.52 -18.33 -6.19
CA ALA A 189 11.30 -19.44 -5.64
C ALA A 189 12.36 -18.98 -4.63
N LYS A 190 13.06 -17.88 -4.92
CA LYS A 190 14.11 -17.32 -4.07
C LYS A 190 13.56 -16.84 -2.71
N GLU A 191 12.37 -16.24 -2.70
CA GLU A 191 11.75 -15.69 -1.50
C GLU A 191 10.92 -16.74 -0.73
N GLY A 192 11.00 -18.02 -1.09
CA GLY A 192 10.29 -19.10 -0.38
C GLY A 192 8.80 -19.24 -0.73
N GLY A 193 8.37 -18.60 -1.81
CA GLY A 193 7.04 -18.79 -2.39
C GLY A 193 6.38 -17.50 -2.82
N ARG A 194 5.28 -17.64 -3.56
CA ARG A 194 4.51 -16.51 -4.06
C ARG A 194 3.93 -15.63 -2.96
N HIS A 195 3.68 -16.15 -1.76
CA HIS A 195 3.12 -15.38 -0.65
C HIS A 195 4.07 -14.28 -0.14
N ASN A 196 5.38 -14.43 -0.34
CA ASN A 196 6.41 -13.48 0.12
C ASN A 196 6.71 -12.36 -0.88
N ILE A 197 6.06 -12.36 -2.04
CA ILE A 197 6.25 -11.33 -3.07
C ILE A 197 5.34 -10.12 -2.85
N HIS A 198 5.88 -8.94 -2.62
CA HIS A 198 5.04 -7.77 -2.32
C HIS A 198 4.76 -6.90 -3.55
N PHE A 199 4.71 -7.45 -4.75
CA PHE A 199 4.42 -6.68 -5.98
C PHE A 199 3.75 -7.55 -7.04
N ILE A 200 3.19 -6.92 -8.08
CA ILE A 200 2.56 -7.64 -9.20
C ILE A 200 3.44 -7.59 -10.44
N ARG A 201 3.17 -8.47 -11.41
CA ARG A 201 3.86 -8.49 -12.72
C ARG A 201 3.93 -7.12 -13.38
N LYS A 202 2.86 -6.34 -13.28
CA LYS A 202 2.82 -4.97 -13.82
C LYS A 202 3.84 -4.04 -13.15
N ASP A 203 4.11 -4.21 -11.86
CA ASP A 203 5.13 -3.41 -11.18
C ASP A 203 6.52 -3.78 -11.68
N LEU A 204 6.80 -5.07 -11.89
CA LEU A 204 8.04 -5.54 -12.50
C LEU A 204 8.20 -5.01 -13.94
N SER A 205 7.15 -5.07 -14.76
CA SER A 205 7.18 -4.47 -16.11
C SER A 205 7.44 -2.96 -16.07
N ASN A 206 6.83 -2.23 -15.13
CA ASN A 206 7.07 -0.79 -14.96
C ASN A 206 8.51 -0.50 -14.53
N GLU A 207 9.12 -1.37 -13.73
CA GLU A 207 10.52 -1.22 -13.32
C GLU A 207 11.47 -1.42 -14.50
N ASN A 208 11.22 -2.42 -15.34
CA ASN A 208 11.99 -2.60 -16.59
C ASN A 208 11.84 -1.41 -17.55
N LEU A 209 10.65 -0.78 -17.63
CA LEU A 209 10.47 0.43 -18.44
C LEU A 209 11.26 1.64 -17.92
N ARG A 210 11.46 1.75 -16.61
CA ARG A 210 12.27 2.83 -16.02
C ARG A 210 13.75 2.67 -16.33
N MET A 211 14.20 1.43 -16.56
CA MET A 211 15.58 1.12 -16.93
C MET A 211 15.94 1.55 -18.35
N HIS A 212 15.04 1.34 -19.31
CA HIS A 212 15.28 1.68 -20.71
C HIS A 212 14.92 3.13 -21.06
N GLY A 213 14.47 3.93 -20.08
CA GLY A 213 14.06 5.32 -20.25
C GLY A 213 15.07 6.36 -19.72
N GLN A 214 16.33 5.95 -19.47
CA GLN A 214 17.45 6.84 -19.15
C GLN A 214 18.30 7.15 -20.38
#